data_AF-A0A0J5JJH0-F1
#
_entry.id   AF-A0A0J5JJH0-F1
#
_cell.length_a   1.000
_cell.length_b   1.000
_cell.length_c   1.000
_cell.angle_alpha   90.00
_cell.angle_beta   90.00
_cell.angle_gamma   90.00
#
_symmetry.space_group_name_H-M   'P 1'
#
loop_
_entity.id
_entity.type
_entity.pdbx_description
1 polymer ?
#
loop_
_entity_poly.entity_id
_entity_poly.type
_entity_poly.pdbx_seq_one_letter_code
_entity_poly.pdbx_strand_id
1 'polypeptide(L)'
;MLSDQMIEYIEIFIAMVFVGQFAFGITLLALGKVMMEYYEWGIFRPATNWFQKSTNFFMKGCFGVGPYFYAKLMRYPWIITKLLFAIILLLMGLTSIVLYYILTWIINVLLG
;
A
#
# COMPACT_ATOMS: atom_id res chain seq x y z
N MET A 1 -13.19 -27.98 -3.84
CA MET A 1 -12.95 -27.93 -2.38
C MET A 1 -11.57 -27.40 -2.04
N LEU A 2 -10.46 -28.03 -2.48
CA LEU A 2 -9.11 -27.51 -2.19
C LEU A 2 -8.74 -26.28 -3.05
N SER A 3 -9.23 -26.22 -4.30
CA SER A 3 -9.14 -25.05 -5.18
C SER A 3 -9.88 -23.84 -4.61
N ASP A 4 -11.12 -24.04 -4.18
CA ASP A 4 -11.99 -22.96 -3.67
C ASP A 4 -11.41 -22.31 -2.41
N GLN A 5 -10.89 -23.13 -1.49
CA GLN A 5 -10.19 -22.63 -0.29
C GLN A 5 -8.92 -21.84 -0.65
N MET A 6 -8.17 -22.29 -1.66
CA MET A 6 -6.97 -21.60 -2.11
C MET A 6 -7.30 -20.23 -2.73
N ILE A 7 -8.36 -20.15 -3.54
CA ILE A 7 -8.86 -18.89 -4.11
C ILE A 7 -9.23 -17.91 -2.99
N GLU A 8 -10.01 -18.37 -2.00
CA GLU A 8 -10.41 -17.56 -0.85
C GLU A 8 -9.21 -16.98 -0.09
N TYR A 9 -8.18 -17.80 0.19
CA TYR A 9 -6.99 -17.32 0.89
C TYR A 9 -6.20 -16.27 0.08
N ILE A 10 -6.13 -16.42 -1.24
CA ILE A 10 -5.45 -15.45 -2.11
C ILE A 10 -6.25 -14.13 -2.15
N GLU A 11 -7.57 -14.20 -2.26
CA GLU A 11 -8.44 -13.01 -2.25
C GLU A 11 -8.33 -12.25 -0.93
N ILE A 12 -8.37 -12.96 0.21
CA ILE A 12 -8.16 -12.37 1.54
C ILE A 12 -6.78 -11.72 1.63
N PHE A 13 -5.72 -12.39 1.14
CA PHE A 13 -4.37 -11.82 1.13
C PHE A 13 -4.29 -10.52 0.33
N ILE A 14 -4.87 -10.49 -0.87
CA ILE A 14 -4.91 -9.29 -1.72
C ILE A 14 -5.68 -8.16 -1.05
N ALA A 15 -6.83 -8.47 -0.44
CA ALA A 15 -7.61 -7.50 0.32
C ALA A 15 -6.81 -6.91 1.49
N MET A 16 -6.10 -7.75 2.25
CA MET A 16 -5.23 -7.31 3.34
C MET A 16 -4.13 -6.35 2.87
N VAL A 17 -3.54 -6.59 1.70
CA VAL A 17 -2.53 -5.67 1.12
C VAL A 17 -3.15 -4.31 0.78
N PHE A 18 -4.31 -4.28 0.13
CA PHE A 18 -4.99 -3.01 -0.18
C PHE A 18 -5.44 -2.26 1.07
N VAL A 19 -6.03 -2.97 2.04
CA VAL A 19 -6.43 -2.39 3.33
C VAL A 19 -5.22 -1.88 4.09
N GLY A 20 -4.12 -2.63 4.12
CA GLY A 20 -2.87 -2.21 4.75
C GLY A 20 -2.31 -0.92 4.14
N GLN A 21 -2.27 -0.82 2.82
CA GLN A 21 -1.85 0.41 2.14
C GLN A 21 -2.76 1.60 2.44
N PHE A 22 -4.07 1.39 2.43
CA PHE A 22 -5.04 2.44 2.71
C PHE A 22 -4.97 2.90 4.17
N ALA A 23 -4.93 1.96 5.12
CA ALA A 23 -4.78 2.25 6.54
C ALA A 23 -3.48 3.01 6.82
N PHE A 24 -2.36 2.58 6.21
CA PHE A 24 -1.10 3.32 6.31
C PHE A 24 -1.21 4.73 5.73
N GLY A 25 -1.88 4.88 4.59
CA GLY A 25 -2.23 6.18 4.02
C GLY A 25 -3.01 7.07 4.99
N ILE A 26 -4.00 6.54 5.72
CA ILE A 26 -4.71 7.28 6.77
C ILE A 26 -3.74 7.74 7.87
N THR A 27 -2.86 6.87 8.36
CA THR A 27 -1.89 7.26 9.40
C THR A 27 -0.95 8.37 8.91
N LEU A 28 -0.59 8.35 7.63
CA LEU A 28 0.20 9.39 7.00
C LEU A 28 -0.58 10.71 6.85
N LEU A 29 -1.87 10.62 6.53
CA LEU A 29 -2.76 11.78 6.51
C LEU A 29 -2.95 12.38 7.92
N ALA A 30 -2.94 11.57 8.98
CA ALA A 30 -2.99 12.06 10.35
C ALA A 30 -1.64 12.65 10.79
N LEU A 31 -0.59 11.83 10.81
CA LEU A 31 0.70 12.13 11.46
C LEU A 31 1.71 12.82 10.54
N GLY A 32 1.54 12.70 9.22
CA GLY A 32 2.37 13.39 8.23
C GLY A 32 3.84 12.99 8.28
N LYS A 33 4.72 13.97 8.55
CA LYS A 33 6.18 13.77 8.54
C LYS A 33 6.65 12.69 9.50
N VAL A 34 6.04 12.60 10.69
CA VAL A 34 6.39 11.58 11.68
C VAL A 34 6.21 10.17 11.11
N MET A 35 5.11 9.93 10.39
CA MET A 35 4.86 8.63 9.77
C MET A 35 5.77 8.37 8.56
N MET A 36 6.13 9.42 7.82
CA MET A 36 7.14 9.31 6.75
C MET A 36 8.51 8.91 7.30
N GLU A 37 8.95 9.53 8.39
CA GLU A 37 10.22 9.19 9.04
C GLU A 37 10.22 7.76 9.56
N TYR A 38 9.11 7.31 10.16
CA TYR A 38 8.94 5.91 10.56
C TYR A 38 9.04 4.94 9.37
N TYR A 39 8.38 5.27 8.25
CA TYR A 39 8.47 4.48 7.03
C TYR A 39 9.91 4.40 6.51
N GLU A 40 10.62 5.54 6.47
CA GLU A 40 11.99 5.61 5.99
C GLU A 40 12.97 4.86 6.90
N TRP A 41 12.77 4.90 8.21
CA TRP A 41 13.53 4.12 9.19
C TRP A 41 13.43 2.61 8.94
N GLY A 42 12.24 2.14 8.52
CA GLY A 42 12.02 0.73 8.17
C GLY A 42 12.60 0.29 6.82
N ILE A 43 13.16 1.20 6.01
CA ILE A 43 13.72 0.90 4.70
C ILE A 43 15.26 0.88 4.76
N PHE A 44 15.87 -0.26 4.44
CA PHE A 44 17.33 -0.40 4.40
C PHE A 44 17.93 0.28 3.15
N ARG A 45 18.85 1.23 3.35
CA ARG A 45 19.61 1.90 2.26
C ARG A 45 21.10 2.02 2.64
N PRO A 46 22.04 1.33 1.95
CA PRO A 46 21.82 0.35 0.88
C PRO A 46 21.30 -1.01 1.42
N ALA A 47 20.53 -1.73 0.60
CA ALA A 47 20.12 -3.10 0.89
C ALA A 47 21.12 -4.10 0.28
N THR A 48 22.04 -4.61 1.10
CA THR A 48 23.18 -5.41 0.64
C THR A 48 22.88 -6.91 0.60
N ASN A 49 22.10 -7.42 1.55
CA ASN A 49 21.79 -8.84 1.67
C ASN A 49 20.33 -9.18 1.30
N TRP A 50 20.04 -10.48 1.14
CA TRP A 50 18.72 -10.98 0.75
C TRP A 50 17.62 -10.62 1.75
N PHE A 51 17.93 -10.65 3.05
CA PHE A 51 16.98 -10.27 4.09
C PHE A 51 16.54 -8.82 3.94
N GLN A 52 17.48 -7.87 3.83
CA GLN A 52 17.19 -6.45 3.66
C GLN A 52 16.41 -6.17 2.37
N LYS A 53 16.76 -6.84 1.26
CA LYS A 53 16.02 -6.72 0.00
C LYS A 53 14.58 -7.20 0.13
N SER A 54 14.37 -8.32 0.83
CA SER A 54 13.04 -8.89 1.08
C SER A 54 12.19 -7.98 1.97
N THR A 55 12.77 -7.44 3.05
CA THR A 55 12.09 -6.47 3.92
C THR A 55 11.72 -5.21 3.14
N ASN A 56 12.64 -4.68 2.32
CA ASN A 56 12.34 -3.52 1.48
C ASN A 56 11.24 -3.81 0.45
N PHE A 57 11.21 -5.01 -0.14
CA PHE A 57 10.16 -5.41 -1.06
C PHE A 57 8.81 -5.47 -0.33
N PHE A 58 8.76 -6.09 0.84
CA PHE A 58 7.56 -6.15 1.67
C PHE A 58 7.06 -4.74 2.07
N MET A 59 7.95 -3.91 2.60
CA MET A 59 7.61 -2.53 3.01
C MET A 59 7.07 -1.70 1.85
N LYS A 60 7.73 -1.77 0.68
CA LYS A 60 7.28 -1.04 -0.51
C LYS A 60 5.98 -1.61 -1.09
N GLY A 61 5.80 -2.92 -1.09
CA GLY A 61 4.61 -3.58 -1.62
C GLY A 61 3.38 -3.36 -0.74
N CYS A 62 3.52 -3.47 0.57
CA CYS A 62 2.40 -3.39 1.52
C CYS A 62 2.10 -1.98 2.02
N PHE A 63 3.06 -1.04 1.94
CA PHE A 63 2.90 0.30 2.52
C PHE A 63 3.45 1.43 1.63
N GLY A 64 4.00 1.15 0.45
CA GLY A 64 4.84 2.12 -0.27
C GLY A 64 4.09 3.19 -1.06
N VAL A 65 2.84 2.97 -1.47
CA VAL A 65 2.14 3.92 -2.37
C VAL A 65 1.81 5.25 -1.66
N GLY A 66 1.33 5.19 -0.42
CA GLY A 66 1.05 6.40 0.39
C GLY A 66 2.30 7.28 0.56
N PRO A 67 3.40 6.75 1.12
CA PRO A 67 4.69 7.45 1.24
C PRO A 67 5.21 8.02 -0.07
N TYR A 68 5.07 7.28 -1.18
CA TYR A 68 5.51 7.74 -2.50
C TYR A 68 4.80 9.03 -2.92
N PHE A 69 3.47 9.10 -2.79
CA PHE A 69 2.71 10.30 -3.14
C PHE A 69 2.95 11.43 -2.15
N TYR A 70 2.97 11.13 -0.84
CA TYR A 70 3.15 12.16 0.18
C TYR A 70 4.52 12.83 0.11
N ALA A 71 5.58 12.06 -0.14
CA ALA A 71 6.92 12.60 -0.35
C ALA A 71 6.96 13.64 -1.49
N LYS A 72 6.20 13.41 -2.58
CA LYS A 72 6.07 14.39 -3.67
C LYS A 72 5.30 15.64 -3.27
N LEU A 73 4.33 15.50 -2.38
CA LEU A 73 3.50 16.62 -1.92
C LEU A 73 4.19 17.48 -0.87
N MET A 74 5.22 16.97 -0.18
CA MET A 74 5.96 17.71 0.85
C MET A 74 6.61 19.03 0.39
N ARG A 75 6.67 19.30 -0.93
CA ARG A 75 7.08 20.59 -1.50
C ARG A 75 6.07 21.73 -1.26
N TYR A 76 4.82 21.40 -0.93
CA TYR A 76 3.74 22.36 -0.68
C TYR A 76 3.61 22.68 0.82
N PRO A 77 2.93 23.79 1.18
CA PRO A 77 2.57 24.08 2.56
C PRO A 77 1.80 22.92 3.20
N TRP A 78 2.00 22.70 4.50
CA TRP A 78 1.46 21.54 5.22
C TRP A 78 -0.06 21.33 5.00
N ILE A 79 -0.85 22.40 5.03
CA ILE A 79 -2.31 22.30 4.82
C ILE A 79 -2.67 21.85 3.40
N ILE A 80 -1.96 22.34 2.39
CA ILE A 80 -2.16 21.96 0.98
C ILE A 80 -1.74 20.52 0.75
N THR A 81 -0.63 20.11 1.37
CA THR A 81 -0.17 18.71 1.36
C THR A 81 -1.22 17.77 1.92
N LYS A 82 -1.84 18.10 3.06
CA LYS A 82 -2.90 17.28 3.67
C LYS A 82 -4.14 17.21 2.78
N LEU A 83 -4.58 18.34 2.21
CA LEU A 83 -5.76 18.37 1.34
C LEU A 83 -5.54 17.56 0.05
N LEU A 84 -4.42 17.78 -0.64
CA LEU A 84 -4.08 17.02 -1.84
C LEU A 84 -3.91 15.54 -1.54
N PHE A 85 -3.27 15.20 -0.41
CA PHE A 85 -3.09 13.81 -0.03
C PHE A 85 -4.40 13.12 0.36
N ALA A 86 -5.37 13.84 0.96
CA ALA A 86 -6.71 13.31 1.21
C ALA A 86 -7.43 12.96 -0.10
N ILE A 87 -7.32 13.81 -1.13
CA ILE A 87 -7.86 13.52 -2.47
C ILE A 87 -7.18 12.28 -3.07
N ILE A 88 -5.84 12.19 -2.98
CA ILE A 88 -5.10 11.01 -3.43
C ILE A 88 -5.56 9.76 -2.69
N LEU A 89 -5.76 9.84 -1.38
CA LEU A 89 -6.21 8.71 -0.56
C LEU A 89 -7.60 8.21 -1.01
N LEU A 90 -8.53 9.13 -1.30
CA LEU A 90 -9.84 8.78 -1.85
C LEU A 90 -9.71 8.07 -3.20
N LEU A 91 -8.88 8.61 -4.11
CA LEU A 91 -8.60 7.98 -5.40
C LEU A 91 -7.95 6.60 -5.23
N MET A 92 -7.03 6.45 -4.28
CA MET A 92 -6.39 5.18 -3.94
C MET A 92 -7.39 4.15 -3.42
N GLY A 93 -8.35 4.57 -2.60
CA GLY A 93 -9.42 3.68 -2.12
C GLY A 93 -10.28 3.17 -3.28
N LEU A 94 -10.71 4.06 -4.16
CA LEU A 94 -11.49 3.71 -5.36
C LEU A 94 -10.70 2.79 -6.30
N THR A 95 -9.45 3.11 -6.58
CA THR A 95 -8.61 2.27 -7.45
C THR A 95 -8.34 0.91 -6.83
N SER A 96 -8.18 0.82 -5.51
CA SER A 96 -8.00 -0.46 -4.81
C SER A 96 -9.21 -1.37 -4.95
N ILE A 97 -10.44 -0.83 -4.89
CA ILE A 97 -11.66 -1.61 -5.10
C ILE A 97 -11.71 -2.17 -6.53
N VAL A 98 -11.43 -1.32 -7.54
CA VAL A 98 -11.42 -1.76 -8.94
C VAL A 98 -10.35 -2.83 -9.19
N LEU A 99 -9.13 -2.61 -8.69
CA LEU A 99 -8.04 -3.57 -8.81
C LEU A 99 -8.35 -4.89 -8.10
N TYR A 100 -8.97 -4.85 -6.91
CA TYR A 100 -9.40 -6.05 -6.20
C TYR A 100 -10.33 -6.91 -7.04
N TYR A 101 -11.36 -6.32 -7.66
CA TYR A 101 -12.29 -7.07 -8.51
C TYR A 101 -11.62 -7.62 -9.77
N ILE A 102 -10.74 -6.84 -10.41
CA ILE A 102 -9.97 -7.32 -11.57
C ILE A 102 -9.11 -8.53 -11.18
N LEU A 103 -8.38 -8.45 -10.07
CA LEU A 103 -7.51 -9.53 -9.61
C LEU A 103 -8.33 -10.77 -9.22
N THR A 104 -9.43 -10.57 -8.49
CA THR A 104 -10.38 -11.62 -8.12
C THR A 104 -10.90 -12.34 -9.37
N TRP A 105 -11.32 -11.59 -10.38
CA TRP A 105 -11.78 -12.16 -11.65
C TRP A 105 -10.68 -12.99 -12.34
N ILE A 106 -9.45 -12.47 -12.43
CA ILE A 106 -8.31 -13.19 -13.00
C ILE A 106 -8.05 -14.50 -12.25
N ILE A 107 -8.05 -14.46 -10.92
CA ILE A 107 -7.80 -15.63 -10.07
C ILE A 107 -8.86 -16.70 -10.30
N ASN A 108 -10.13 -16.31 -10.31
CA ASN A 108 -11.24 -17.22 -10.54
C ASN A 108 -11.21 -17.84 -11.95
N VAL A 109 -10.78 -17.09 -12.97
CA VAL A 109 -10.61 -17.63 -14.33
C VAL A 109 -9.44 -18.62 -14.43
N LEU A 110 -8.37 -18.42 -13.65
CA LEU A 110 -7.17 -19.25 -13.71
C LEU A 110 -7.24 -20.52 -12.84
N LEU A 111 -7.94 -20.45 -11.70
CA LEU A 111 -7.92 -21.50 -10.67
C LEU A 111 -9.29 -22.10 -10.39
N GLY A 112 -10.37 -21.48 -10.86
CA GLY A 112 -11.74 -22.00 -10.79
C GLY A 112 -12.05 -22.94 -11.94
#